data_AF-A0A717WX04-F1
#
_entry.id   AF-A0A717WX04-F1
#
_cell.length_a   1.000
_cell.length_b   1.000
_cell.length_c   1.000
_cell.angle_alpha   90.00
_cell.angle_beta   90.00
_cell.angle_gamma   90.00
#
_symmetry.space_group_name_H-M   'P 1'
#
loop_
_entity.id
_entity.type
_entity.pdbx_description
1 polymer ?
#
loop_
_entity_poly.entity_id
_entity_poly.type
_entity_poly.pdbx_seq_one_letter_code
_entity_poly.pdbx_strand_id
1 'polypeptide(L)'
;MTFRAEADKKFKYSVKLSDFTTLQQLADAAVDSVLIDRDYAFTNGETVNFGGKTLTIDCKAKFIGDGMLVWEQLGEGSVLNQPHMQTQTTPYTVYRFDDNGNWVTNPSTVLASVAQRMDKGYKPNINDLDIWDSLPENIKNQTAGATLRIMSGSNIIVNSPEATFGGYLFTLCNRILVKNPRNFIAWESGITFENHHTSAWGYGNWVVGGEIKYGSGSAVLFIRNDGGDDHDGGVRDLISYRVGESGVKTYQNEIGGRSARNYRLVFDNITTIQCYYDGIDVNADTGSPVERVDDYPLSQYPWFQLPTKHIIRNIITKDCMGIGAWWDGQNNIIDNIVTYEAHKEGIFDRGTNNDITNVTVIGANKDLTNLNQLTCEGGSRLRGVLIHAYTTEGYAVYAPQSEISSVACAGSGTKKILCTYIGDVQGGNINVQHNENQMTLAMRPAMGGTINPSLVMTADCQIALPGGEASIVKLSAIQDGIRVGELQLNRLGFKHMSIPVAPLQLPDSALEHNSSIGFFFGSDGVLRILAKKPDGAYVTYTLS
;
A
#
# COMPACT_ATOMS: atom_id res chain seq x y z
N MET A 1 66.97 3.83 1.39
CA MET A 1 65.88 4.44 2.18
C MET A 1 65.11 5.52 1.42
N THR A 2 65.73 6.28 0.51
CA THR A 2 65.09 7.34 -0.30
C THR A 2 63.99 6.87 -1.26
N PHE A 3 64.13 5.73 -1.93
CA PHE A 3 63.10 5.20 -2.85
C PHE A 3 61.79 4.80 -2.12
N ARG A 4 61.89 4.20 -0.93
CA ARG A 4 60.73 3.75 -0.14
C ARG A 4 59.86 4.93 0.25
N ALA A 5 60.47 5.98 0.82
CA ALA A 5 59.78 7.20 1.21
C ALA A 5 59.19 8.00 0.03
N GLU A 6 59.73 7.83 -1.19
CA GLU A 6 59.19 8.46 -2.39
C GLU A 6 58.04 7.66 -3.01
N ALA A 7 58.11 6.33 -2.97
CA ALA A 7 57.03 5.43 -3.39
C ALA A 7 55.80 5.56 -2.49
N ASP A 8 56.01 5.61 -1.17
CA ASP A 8 54.98 5.78 -0.14
C ASP A 8 54.18 7.09 -0.31
N LYS A 9 54.76 8.11 -0.97
CA LYS A 9 54.08 9.40 -1.26
C LYS A 9 53.36 9.42 -2.61
N LYS A 10 53.70 8.52 -3.53
CA LYS A 10 53.24 8.55 -4.93
C LYS A 10 52.17 7.52 -5.25
N PHE A 11 52.15 6.38 -4.57
CA PHE A 11 51.22 5.29 -4.86
C PHE A 11 50.08 5.25 -3.84
N LYS A 12 48.85 5.01 -4.32
CA LYS A 12 47.70 4.78 -3.45
C LYS A 12 47.86 3.46 -2.71
N TYR A 13 47.72 3.45 -1.39
CA TYR A 13 47.82 2.23 -0.60
C TYR A 13 46.58 1.37 -0.80
N SER A 14 46.78 0.19 -1.36
CA SER A 14 45.74 -0.83 -1.50
C SER A 14 46.30 -2.21 -1.21
N VAL A 15 45.57 -2.99 -0.42
CA VAL A 15 45.84 -4.40 -0.16
C VAL A 15 44.78 -5.25 -0.84
N LYS A 16 45.12 -6.46 -1.28
CA LYS A 16 44.22 -7.35 -2.02
C LYS A 16 44.12 -8.72 -1.37
N LEU A 17 42.95 -9.35 -1.42
CA LEU A 17 42.65 -10.59 -0.69
C LEU A 17 43.49 -11.77 -1.16
N SER A 18 43.97 -11.78 -2.40
CA SER A 18 44.89 -12.81 -2.91
C SER A 18 46.25 -12.86 -2.20
N ASP A 19 46.67 -11.79 -1.51
CA ASP A 19 47.93 -11.75 -0.75
C ASP A 19 47.78 -12.30 0.69
N PHE A 20 46.56 -12.64 1.12
CA PHE A 20 46.25 -13.09 2.48
C PHE A 20 45.44 -14.38 2.49
N THR A 21 45.54 -15.15 3.57
CA THR A 21 44.75 -16.39 3.70
C THR A 21 43.36 -16.12 4.27
N THR A 22 43.22 -15.12 5.16
CA THR A 22 41.94 -14.75 5.79
C THR A 22 41.57 -13.29 5.55
N LEU A 23 40.28 -12.97 5.67
CA LEU A 23 39.80 -11.60 5.55
C LEU A 23 40.27 -10.71 6.72
N GLN A 24 40.47 -11.28 7.92
CA GLN A 24 41.07 -10.55 9.05
C GLN A 24 42.51 -10.11 8.77
N GLN A 25 43.36 -10.97 8.20
CA GLN A 25 44.74 -10.58 7.88
C GLN A 25 44.79 -9.45 6.85
N LEU A 26 43.88 -9.49 5.86
CA LEU A 26 43.71 -8.39 4.92
C LEU A 26 43.24 -7.12 5.64
N ALA A 27 42.24 -7.24 6.53
CA ALA A 27 41.73 -6.12 7.28
C ALA A 27 42.83 -5.48 8.14
N ASP A 28 43.68 -6.26 8.81
CA ASP A 28 44.80 -5.78 9.62
C ASP A 28 45.80 -4.97 8.78
N ALA A 29 46.14 -5.45 7.58
CA ALA A 29 47.09 -4.81 6.67
C ALA A 29 46.53 -3.58 5.92
N ALA A 30 45.21 -3.42 5.86
CA ALA A 30 44.57 -2.32 5.16
C ALA A 30 44.86 -0.96 5.80
N VAL A 31 45.03 0.07 4.97
CA VAL A 31 45.26 1.47 5.40
C VAL A 31 44.26 2.43 4.76
N ASP A 32 44.06 2.35 3.45
CA ASP A 32 43.12 3.18 2.67
C ASP A 32 42.14 2.29 1.89
N SER A 33 42.66 1.49 0.96
CA SER A 33 41.81 0.69 0.07
C SER A 33 42.02 -0.82 0.24
N VAL A 34 40.93 -1.58 0.09
CA VAL A 34 40.88 -3.03 0.13
C VAL A 34 40.29 -3.53 -1.19
N LEU A 35 40.92 -4.54 -1.79
CA LEU A 35 40.41 -5.21 -2.99
C LEU A 35 40.07 -6.68 -2.69
N ILE A 36 38.81 -7.06 -2.90
CA ILE A 36 38.38 -8.46 -2.88
C ILE A 36 38.48 -8.99 -4.31
N ASP A 37 39.64 -9.56 -4.65
CA ASP A 37 40.00 -10.02 -6.01
C ASP A 37 39.86 -11.54 -6.23
N ARG A 38 39.47 -12.28 -5.19
CA ARG A 38 39.17 -13.71 -5.26
C ARG A 38 37.94 -14.04 -4.44
N ASP A 39 37.22 -15.10 -4.80
CA ASP A 39 36.11 -15.58 -3.99
C ASP A 39 36.63 -15.96 -2.58
N TYR A 40 35.85 -15.62 -1.56
CA TYR A 40 36.18 -15.84 -0.16
C TYR A 40 35.15 -16.76 0.47
N ALA A 41 35.58 -17.96 0.86
CA ALA A 41 34.78 -18.87 1.65
C ALA A 41 34.86 -18.45 3.13
N PHE A 42 33.73 -18.05 3.72
CA PHE A 42 33.65 -17.71 5.15
C PHE A 42 32.96 -18.82 5.93
N THR A 43 33.22 -18.91 7.23
CA THR A 43 32.46 -19.80 8.13
C THR A 43 31.36 -19.03 8.86
N ASN A 44 30.25 -19.70 9.22
CA ASN A 44 29.17 -19.06 9.98
C ASN A 44 29.70 -18.40 11.26
N GLY A 45 29.44 -17.11 11.44
CA GLY A 45 29.88 -16.32 12.58
C GLY A 45 31.34 -15.87 12.49
N GLU A 46 31.98 -15.96 11.32
CA GLU A 46 33.30 -15.38 11.10
C GLU A 46 33.25 -13.87 11.30
N THR A 47 34.07 -13.35 12.21
CA THR A 47 34.13 -11.92 12.53
C THR A 47 35.41 -11.30 11.98
N VAL A 48 35.26 -10.14 11.34
CA VAL A 48 36.36 -9.30 10.86
C VAL A 48 36.29 -7.94 11.52
N ASN A 49 37.37 -7.57 12.21
CA ASN A 49 37.54 -6.29 12.87
C ASN A 49 38.40 -5.37 11.99
N PHE A 50 37.84 -4.23 11.56
CA PHE A 50 38.53 -3.24 10.73
C PHE A 50 39.26 -2.14 11.52
N GLY A 51 39.25 -2.19 12.86
CA GLY A 51 40.05 -1.33 13.74
C GLY A 51 39.70 0.16 13.68
N GLY A 52 38.45 0.50 13.31
CA GLY A 52 37.99 1.88 13.15
C GLY A 52 38.48 2.56 11.88
N LYS A 53 39.10 1.83 10.95
CA LYS A 53 39.67 2.40 9.72
C LYS A 53 38.57 2.78 8.75
N THR A 54 38.68 3.97 8.17
CA THR A 54 37.83 4.42 7.06
C THR A 54 38.39 3.85 5.76
N LEU A 55 37.69 2.88 5.18
CA LEU A 55 38.20 2.09 4.05
C LEU A 55 37.32 2.24 2.80
N THR A 56 37.97 2.21 1.64
CA THR A 56 37.30 1.92 0.35
C THR A 56 37.49 0.44 0.04
N ILE A 57 36.42 -0.34 0.10
CA ILE A 57 36.43 -1.78 -0.14
C ILE A 57 35.82 -2.06 -1.51
N ASP A 58 36.65 -2.41 -2.48
CA ASP A 58 36.24 -2.74 -3.84
C ASP A 58 36.11 -4.26 -4.00
N CYS A 59 34.91 -4.74 -4.27
CA CYS A 59 34.65 -6.15 -4.49
C CYS A 59 34.61 -6.48 -5.99
N LYS A 60 35.45 -7.44 -6.41
CA LYS A 60 35.47 -8.04 -7.75
C LYS A 60 35.20 -9.54 -7.73
N ALA A 61 34.85 -10.06 -6.57
CA ALA A 61 34.61 -11.48 -6.29
C ALA A 61 33.60 -11.62 -5.14
N LYS A 62 33.17 -12.86 -4.85
CA LYS A 62 32.05 -13.15 -3.95
C LYS A 62 32.50 -13.55 -2.56
N PHE A 63 31.65 -13.29 -1.57
CA PHE A 63 31.71 -13.92 -0.25
C PHE A 63 30.75 -15.11 -0.25
N ILE A 64 31.28 -16.32 -0.04
CA ILE A 64 30.56 -17.58 -0.17
C ILE A 64 30.51 -18.28 1.19
N GLY A 65 29.32 -18.64 1.66
CA GLY A 65 29.16 -19.33 2.94
C GLY A 65 27.70 -19.45 3.33
N ASP A 66 27.43 -20.29 4.34
CA ASP A 66 26.11 -20.38 4.95
C ASP A 66 26.17 -19.79 6.37
N GLY A 67 25.28 -18.85 6.68
CA GLY A 67 25.26 -18.08 7.91
C GLY A 67 25.79 -16.66 7.77
N MET A 68 26.37 -16.12 8.84
CA MET A 68 26.76 -14.70 8.92
C MET A 68 28.26 -14.50 8.75
N LEU A 69 28.65 -13.54 7.90
CA LEU A 69 29.96 -12.88 7.92
C LEU A 69 29.79 -11.55 8.68
N VAL A 70 30.47 -11.39 9.81
CA VAL A 70 30.28 -10.25 10.73
C VAL A 70 31.42 -9.25 10.57
N TRP A 71 31.09 -8.01 10.27
CA TRP A 71 32.03 -6.90 10.15
C TRP A 71 31.85 -5.94 11.32
N GLU A 72 32.93 -5.74 12.07
CA GLU A 72 32.98 -4.88 13.25
C GLU A 72 33.99 -3.76 13.07
N GLN A 73 33.74 -2.64 13.76
CA GLN A 73 34.65 -1.48 13.79
C GLN A 73 35.04 -0.97 12.39
N LEU A 74 34.10 -1.00 11.43
CA LEU A 74 34.30 -0.31 10.16
C LEU A 74 34.16 1.20 10.39
N GLY A 75 35.20 1.96 10.03
CA GLY A 75 35.28 3.40 10.34
C GLY A 75 34.23 4.23 9.62
N GLU A 76 33.82 5.34 10.24
CA GLU A 76 32.87 6.28 9.66
C GLU A 76 33.36 6.79 8.29
N GLY A 77 32.45 6.84 7.31
CA GLY A 77 32.75 7.25 5.93
C GLY A 77 33.26 6.13 5.02
N SER A 78 33.31 4.89 5.49
CA SER A 78 33.73 3.76 4.67
C SER A 78 32.76 3.48 3.52
N VAL A 79 33.28 2.97 2.41
CA VAL A 79 32.52 2.65 1.21
C VAL A 79 32.77 1.21 0.81
N LEU A 80 31.69 0.45 0.59
CA LEU A 80 31.73 -0.92 0.10
C LEU A 80 31.13 -0.97 -1.31
N ASN A 81 31.95 -1.27 -2.32
CA ASN A 81 31.55 -1.27 -3.72
C ASN A 81 31.37 -2.71 -4.23
N GLN A 82 30.16 -2.99 -4.74
CA GLN A 82 29.76 -4.25 -5.39
C GLN A 82 30.00 -5.52 -4.57
N PRO A 83 29.69 -5.55 -3.25
CA PRO A 83 29.79 -6.79 -2.49
C PRO A 83 28.78 -7.81 -3.05
N HIS A 84 29.15 -9.10 -3.07
CA HIS A 84 28.24 -10.18 -3.46
C HIS A 84 28.22 -11.26 -2.40
N MET A 85 27.10 -11.39 -1.69
CA MET A 85 26.85 -12.49 -0.75
C MET A 85 26.20 -13.67 -1.45
N GLN A 86 26.82 -14.85 -1.40
CA GLN A 86 26.31 -16.06 -2.05
C GLN A 86 26.29 -17.24 -1.07
N THR A 87 25.16 -17.93 -0.99
CA THR A 87 25.06 -19.18 -0.20
C THR A 87 26.00 -20.26 -0.74
N GLN A 88 26.54 -21.09 0.16
CA GLN A 88 27.31 -22.26 -0.21
C GLN A 88 26.38 -23.44 -0.57
N THR A 89 25.36 -23.68 0.25
CA THR A 89 24.39 -24.76 0.06
C THR A 89 23.24 -24.30 -0.84
N THR A 90 22.92 -25.07 -1.88
CA THR A 90 21.71 -24.79 -2.69
C THR A 90 20.44 -25.08 -1.89
N PRO A 91 19.62 -24.06 -1.55
CA PRO A 91 18.47 -24.22 -0.69
C PRO A 91 17.29 -24.84 -1.41
N TYR A 92 16.40 -25.49 -0.64
CA TYR A 92 15.05 -25.83 -1.10
C TYR A 92 14.18 -24.58 -1.07
N THR A 93 13.54 -24.29 -2.19
CA THR A 93 12.70 -23.10 -2.38
C THR A 93 11.29 -23.48 -2.82
N VAL A 94 10.28 -22.80 -2.29
CA VAL A 94 8.92 -22.80 -2.84
C VAL A 94 8.84 -21.80 -3.99
N TYR A 95 8.10 -22.13 -5.05
CA TYR A 95 7.88 -21.27 -6.20
C TYR A 95 6.38 -21.21 -6.53
N ARG A 96 5.76 -20.07 -6.22
CA ARG A 96 4.30 -19.89 -6.24
C ARG A 96 3.75 -19.39 -7.59
N PHE A 97 4.46 -19.63 -8.69
CA PHE A 97 4.07 -19.09 -9.99
C PHE A 97 4.09 -20.16 -11.07
N ASP A 98 3.13 -20.07 -11.99
CA ASP A 98 3.10 -20.91 -13.19
C ASP A 98 4.03 -20.35 -14.29
N ASP A 99 4.06 -21.01 -15.44
CA ASP A 99 4.89 -20.60 -16.59
C ASP A 99 4.42 -19.30 -17.25
N ASN A 100 3.19 -18.86 -17.01
CA ASN A 100 2.66 -17.57 -17.46
C ASN A 100 2.94 -16.45 -16.45
N GLY A 101 3.51 -16.79 -15.28
CA GLY A 101 3.78 -15.87 -14.20
C GLY A 101 2.58 -15.56 -13.31
N ASN A 102 1.49 -16.32 -13.39
CA ASN A 102 0.33 -16.19 -12.50
C ASN A 102 0.56 -16.94 -11.18
N TRP A 103 -0.15 -16.53 -10.13
CA TRP A 103 -0.13 -17.21 -8.84
C TRP A 103 -0.64 -18.66 -8.91
N VAL A 104 0.08 -19.56 -8.24
CA VAL A 104 -0.34 -20.92 -7.91
C VAL A 104 -0.75 -20.95 -6.45
N THR A 105 -2.04 -21.17 -6.18
CA THR A 105 -2.62 -21.14 -4.82
C THR A 105 -3.09 -22.50 -4.32
N ASN A 106 -3.15 -23.53 -5.18
CA ASN A 106 -3.49 -24.88 -4.75
C ASN A 106 -2.35 -25.45 -3.88
N PRO A 107 -2.58 -25.77 -2.59
CA PRO A 107 -1.51 -26.16 -1.67
C PRO A 107 -0.70 -27.39 -2.14
N SER A 108 -1.35 -28.35 -2.80
CA SER A 108 -0.66 -29.54 -3.32
C SER A 108 0.30 -29.21 -4.47
N THR A 109 -0.08 -28.27 -5.34
CA THR A 109 0.75 -27.80 -6.45
C THR A 109 1.87 -26.91 -5.93
N VAL A 110 1.60 -26.05 -4.94
CA VAL A 110 2.61 -25.25 -4.25
C VAL A 110 3.64 -26.16 -3.56
N LEU A 111 3.21 -27.17 -2.81
CA LEU A 111 4.10 -28.12 -2.15
C LEU A 111 4.98 -28.86 -3.16
N ALA A 112 4.40 -29.30 -4.30
CA ALA A 112 5.13 -29.94 -5.38
C ALA A 112 6.16 -29.02 -6.07
N SER A 113 6.04 -27.69 -5.92
CA SER A 113 7.01 -26.73 -6.45
C SER A 113 8.32 -26.68 -5.65
N VAL A 114 8.36 -27.27 -4.45
CA VAL A 114 9.52 -27.18 -3.57
C VAL A 114 10.70 -27.96 -4.15
N ALA A 115 11.78 -27.27 -4.51
CA ALA A 115 12.98 -27.88 -5.09
C ALA A 115 14.23 -27.04 -4.82
N GLN A 116 15.40 -27.66 -5.02
CA GLN A 116 16.70 -26.98 -4.88
C GLN A 116 16.94 -26.00 -6.03
N ARG A 117 17.18 -24.72 -5.72
CA ARG A 117 17.35 -23.65 -6.73
C ARG A 117 18.35 -22.59 -6.28
N MET A 118 18.97 -21.93 -7.25
CA MET A 118 19.87 -20.78 -7.07
C MET A 118 19.40 -19.51 -7.81
N ASP A 119 18.27 -19.59 -8.52
CA ASP A 119 17.79 -18.56 -9.45
C ASP A 119 16.44 -17.94 -9.05
N LYS A 120 15.58 -18.67 -8.32
CA LYS A 120 14.22 -18.22 -7.99
C LYS A 120 13.59 -18.96 -6.81
N GLY A 121 12.46 -18.42 -6.36
CA GLY A 121 11.74 -18.92 -5.20
C GLY A 121 12.40 -18.46 -3.90
N TYR A 122 11.79 -18.79 -2.78
CA TYR A 122 12.30 -18.46 -1.45
C TYR A 122 12.21 -19.67 -0.53
N LYS A 123 12.98 -19.67 0.57
CA LYS A 123 12.88 -20.76 1.56
C LYS A 123 11.48 -20.76 2.19
N PRO A 124 10.76 -21.88 2.23
CA PRO A 124 9.50 -21.92 2.97
C PRO A 124 9.73 -21.56 4.44
N ASN A 125 8.79 -20.85 5.05
CA ASN A 125 8.80 -20.50 6.47
C ASN A 125 7.40 -20.59 7.10
N ILE A 126 7.29 -20.25 8.37
CA ILE A 126 6.02 -20.36 9.13
C ILE A 126 4.87 -19.50 8.58
N ASN A 127 5.17 -18.47 7.79
CA ASN A 127 4.19 -17.62 7.13
C ASN A 127 3.58 -18.30 5.88
N ASP A 128 4.14 -19.42 5.42
CA ASP A 128 3.60 -20.26 4.33
C ASP A 128 2.55 -21.26 4.87
N LEU A 129 1.49 -20.73 5.47
CA LEU A 129 0.48 -21.50 6.22
C LEU A 129 -0.16 -22.65 5.43
N ASP A 130 -0.22 -22.53 4.11
CA ASP A 130 -0.80 -23.53 3.20
C ASP A 130 0.04 -24.80 3.05
N ILE A 131 1.36 -24.71 3.22
CA ILE A 131 2.29 -25.84 3.01
C ILE A 131 3.16 -26.17 4.23
N TRP A 132 3.32 -25.25 5.19
CA TRP A 132 4.30 -25.37 6.27
C TRP A 132 4.20 -26.69 7.03
N ASP A 133 3.00 -27.08 7.45
CA ASP A 133 2.79 -28.31 8.21
C ASP A 133 3.07 -29.58 7.40
N SER A 134 2.97 -29.51 6.07
CA SER A 134 3.20 -30.63 5.15
C SER A 134 4.66 -30.78 4.71
N LEU A 135 5.54 -29.85 5.09
CA LEU A 135 6.95 -29.91 4.70
C LEU A 135 7.73 -30.97 5.49
N PRO A 136 8.59 -31.75 4.83
CA PRO A 136 9.59 -32.59 5.48
C PRO A 136 10.54 -31.79 6.40
N GLU A 137 10.94 -32.40 7.52
CA GLU A 137 11.82 -31.76 8.50
C GLU A 137 13.17 -31.31 7.94
N ASN A 138 13.73 -32.02 6.94
CA ASN A 138 14.98 -31.61 6.31
C ASN A 138 14.85 -30.30 5.50
N ILE A 139 13.63 -29.95 5.06
CA ILE A 139 13.36 -28.66 4.38
C ILE A 139 13.09 -27.56 5.40
N LYS A 140 12.33 -27.86 6.46
CA LYS A 140 12.08 -26.91 7.57
C LYS A 140 13.37 -26.50 8.29
N ASN A 141 14.27 -27.48 8.50
CA ASN A 141 15.53 -27.31 9.22
C ASN A 141 16.74 -27.12 8.29
N GLN A 142 16.52 -26.71 7.03
CA GLN A 142 17.62 -26.50 6.08
C GLN A 142 18.55 -25.37 6.55
N THR A 143 19.86 -25.59 6.42
CA THR A 143 20.88 -24.58 6.73
C THR A 143 21.52 -24.11 5.43
N ALA A 144 21.22 -22.86 5.05
CA ALA A 144 21.74 -22.19 3.87
C ALA A 144 21.64 -20.67 4.07
N GLY A 145 21.98 -19.90 3.05
CA GLY A 145 21.89 -18.45 3.01
C GLY A 145 23.14 -17.72 3.50
N ALA A 146 23.53 -16.64 2.81
CA ALA A 146 24.72 -15.86 3.15
C ALA A 146 24.38 -14.42 3.57
N THR A 147 24.68 -14.03 4.80
CA THR A 147 24.37 -12.69 5.31
C THR A 147 25.63 -11.92 5.66
N LEU A 148 25.79 -10.71 5.10
CA LEU A 148 26.77 -9.75 5.61
C LEU A 148 26.14 -8.98 6.76
N ARG A 149 26.71 -9.09 7.96
CA ARG A 149 26.27 -8.34 9.14
C ARG A 149 27.27 -7.25 9.47
N ILE A 150 26.89 -5.99 9.33
CA ILE A 150 27.70 -4.85 9.77
C ILE A 150 27.19 -4.41 11.14
N MET A 151 28.10 -4.36 12.11
CA MET A 151 27.80 -4.06 13.51
C MET A 151 28.23 -2.64 13.88
N SER A 152 27.33 -1.87 14.48
CA SER A 152 27.59 -0.56 15.08
C SER A 152 28.30 0.43 14.14
N GLY A 153 28.04 0.33 12.84
CA GLY A 153 28.62 1.18 11.82
C GLY A 153 27.89 2.52 11.68
N SER A 154 28.60 3.56 11.22
CA SER A 154 27.96 4.83 10.90
C SER A 154 28.49 5.47 9.63
N ASN A 155 27.62 6.17 8.89
CA ASN A 155 27.97 6.86 7.64
C ASN A 155 28.69 5.94 6.64
N ILE A 156 28.15 4.74 6.43
CA ILE A 156 28.71 3.75 5.50
C ILE A 156 27.86 3.73 4.25
N ILE A 157 28.52 3.74 3.09
CA ILE A 157 27.84 3.62 1.79
C ILE A 157 28.10 2.22 1.24
N VAL A 158 27.02 1.50 0.89
CA VAL A 158 27.11 0.23 0.17
C VAL A 158 26.59 0.44 -1.25
N ASN A 159 27.50 0.45 -2.23
CA ASN A 159 27.18 0.71 -3.62
C ASN A 159 26.98 -0.59 -4.40
N SER A 160 25.84 -0.71 -5.06
CA SER A 160 25.48 -1.80 -5.97
C SER A 160 25.68 -3.20 -5.37
N PRO A 161 25.17 -3.51 -4.16
CA PRO A 161 25.28 -4.84 -3.59
C PRO A 161 24.52 -5.88 -4.43
N GLU A 162 25.05 -7.09 -4.47
CA GLU A 162 24.48 -8.25 -5.15
C GLU A 162 24.28 -9.41 -4.17
N ALA A 163 23.35 -10.32 -4.47
CA ALA A 163 23.11 -11.48 -3.61
C ALA A 163 22.62 -12.69 -4.39
N THR A 164 23.03 -13.88 -3.95
CA THR A 164 22.47 -15.15 -4.44
C THR A 164 22.10 -16.00 -3.25
N PHE A 165 20.82 -15.93 -2.87
CA PHE A 165 20.32 -16.38 -1.57
C PHE A 165 21.17 -15.79 -0.45
N GLY A 166 21.25 -14.46 -0.43
CA GLY A 166 21.97 -13.73 0.60
C GLY A 166 21.23 -12.48 1.09
N GLY A 167 21.85 -11.71 1.98
CA GLY A 167 21.26 -10.50 2.53
C GLY A 167 22.27 -9.61 3.24
N TYR A 168 21.82 -8.41 3.61
CA TYR A 168 22.63 -7.42 4.33
C TYR A 168 21.89 -6.97 5.57
N LEU A 169 22.54 -7.14 6.72
CA LEU A 169 22.01 -6.79 8.04
C LEU A 169 22.89 -5.71 8.65
N PHE A 170 22.29 -4.58 9.00
CA PHE A 170 22.94 -3.46 9.66
C PHE A 170 22.43 -3.36 11.09
N THR A 171 23.17 -3.94 12.03
CA THR A 171 22.78 -3.99 13.44
C THR A 171 23.37 -2.80 14.19
N LEU A 172 22.52 -2.03 14.88
CA LEU A 172 22.87 -0.83 15.64
C LEU A 172 23.60 0.24 14.79
N CYS A 173 23.27 0.30 13.50
CA CYS A 173 23.89 1.22 12.57
C CYS A 173 23.05 2.50 12.36
N ASN A 174 23.72 3.57 11.94
CA ASN A 174 23.09 4.86 11.62
C ASN A 174 23.72 5.48 10.37
N ARG A 175 22.98 6.28 9.62
CA ARG A 175 23.47 6.93 8.38
C ARG A 175 24.00 5.93 7.36
N ILE A 176 23.39 4.75 7.27
CA ILE A 176 23.76 3.76 6.26
C ILE A 176 23.02 4.07 4.96
N LEU A 177 23.74 4.14 3.85
CA LEU A 177 23.16 4.35 2.53
C LEU A 177 23.47 3.16 1.62
N VAL A 178 22.45 2.36 1.33
CA VAL A 178 22.53 1.28 0.34
C VAL A 178 22.02 1.79 -1.00
N LYS A 179 22.87 1.75 -2.03
CA LYS A 179 22.55 2.30 -3.36
C LYS A 179 22.45 1.20 -4.39
N ASN A 180 21.38 1.19 -5.17
CA ASN A 180 21.21 0.35 -6.35
C ASN A 180 21.48 -1.16 -6.12
N PRO A 181 20.88 -1.83 -5.11
CA PRO A 181 20.89 -3.29 -5.04
C PRO A 181 20.47 -3.88 -6.40
N ARG A 182 21.21 -4.87 -6.89
CA ARG A 182 21.02 -5.42 -8.24
C ARG A 182 21.51 -6.86 -8.29
N ASN A 183 21.03 -7.64 -9.25
CA ASN A 183 21.31 -9.09 -9.30
C ASN A 183 21.10 -9.74 -7.92
N PHE A 184 20.04 -9.31 -7.23
CA PHE A 184 19.89 -9.53 -5.80
C PHE A 184 18.77 -10.53 -5.55
N ILE A 185 19.13 -11.78 -5.27
CA ILE A 185 18.22 -12.83 -4.79
C ILE A 185 18.37 -12.93 -3.29
N ALA A 186 17.35 -12.48 -2.56
CA ALA A 186 17.37 -12.42 -1.11
C ALA A 186 17.23 -13.82 -0.46
N TRP A 187 17.74 -13.96 0.76
CA TRP A 187 17.56 -15.15 1.60
C TRP A 187 16.34 -15.02 2.53
N GLU A 188 16.35 -14.01 3.39
CA GLU A 188 15.28 -13.63 4.31
C GLU A 188 14.68 -12.30 3.84
N SER A 189 14.86 -11.24 4.62
CA SER A 189 14.75 -9.89 4.09
C SER A 189 16.03 -9.52 3.35
N GLY A 190 15.92 -8.73 2.29
CA GLY A 190 17.07 -8.35 1.46
C GLY A 190 18.04 -7.45 2.21
N ILE A 191 17.53 -6.30 2.66
CA ILE A 191 18.25 -5.30 3.46
C ILE A 191 17.50 -5.08 4.78
N THR A 192 18.21 -5.17 5.91
CA THR A 192 17.61 -4.95 7.24
C THR A 192 18.40 -3.92 8.04
N PHE A 193 17.71 -2.91 8.57
CA PHE A 193 18.24 -1.97 9.56
C PHE A 193 17.69 -2.31 10.95
N GLU A 194 18.53 -2.87 11.82
CA GLU A 194 18.14 -3.47 13.09
C GLU A 194 18.69 -2.69 14.28
N ASN A 195 17.85 -1.92 14.97
CA ASN A 195 18.29 -1.03 16.06
C ASN A 195 17.69 -1.35 17.45
N HIS A 196 16.90 -2.42 17.58
CA HIS A 196 16.18 -2.77 18.81
C HIS A 196 17.03 -3.27 19.99
N HIS A 197 18.33 -3.55 19.81
CA HIS A 197 19.17 -4.04 20.92
C HIS A 197 19.41 -2.99 22.01
N THR A 198 19.22 -1.70 21.72
CA THR A 198 19.31 -0.60 22.68
C THR A 198 18.04 0.25 22.68
N SER A 199 17.90 1.17 23.63
CA SER A 199 16.79 2.13 23.64
C SER A 199 16.90 3.21 22.56
N ALA A 200 18.10 3.42 21.98
CA ALA A 200 18.31 4.36 20.90
C ALA A 200 17.59 3.93 19.61
N TRP A 201 17.27 4.91 18.78
CA TRP A 201 16.67 4.71 17.46
C TRP A 201 17.76 4.70 16.39
N GLY A 202 17.58 3.87 15.36
CA GLY A 202 18.33 4.01 14.11
C GLY A 202 17.86 5.25 13.35
N TYR A 203 18.77 5.98 12.72
CA TYR A 203 18.44 7.16 11.92
C TYR A 203 19.37 7.29 10.71
N GLY A 204 18.96 8.00 9.67
CA GLY A 204 19.71 8.22 8.43
C GLY A 204 19.90 6.96 7.57
N ASN A 205 19.15 5.90 7.85
CA ASN A 205 19.29 4.62 7.17
C ASN A 205 18.39 4.57 5.92
N TRP A 206 19.01 4.37 4.75
CA TRP A 206 18.36 4.49 3.46
C TRP A 206 18.68 3.32 2.52
N VAL A 207 17.68 2.93 1.74
CA VAL A 207 17.87 2.22 0.46
C VAL A 207 17.43 3.16 -0.67
N VAL A 208 18.29 3.35 -1.68
CA VAL A 208 18.01 4.23 -2.82
C VAL A 208 18.33 3.52 -4.14
N GLY A 209 17.32 3.36 -5.00
CA GLY A 209 17.45 2.72 -6.30
C GLY A 209 17.40 1.19 -6.24
N GLY A 210 17.50 0.57 -7.41
CA GLY A 210 17.77 -0.87 -7.54
C GLY A 210 16.54 -1.79 -7.51
N GLU A 211 16.81 -3.08 -7.47
CA GLU A 211 15.83 -4.17 -7.45
C GLU A 211 16.27 -5.30 -6.51
N ILE A 212 15.34 -5.78 -5.70
CA ILE A 212 15.52 -6.95 -4.82
C ILE A 212 14.46 -8.00 -5.17
N LYS A 213 14.89 -9.25 -5.32
CA LYS A 213 14.07 -10.39 -5.75
C LYS A 213 13.99 -11.46 -4.67
N TYR A 214 12.81 -12.07 -4.53
CA TYR A 214 12.59 -13.22 -3.66
C TYR A 214 12.99 -12.94 -2.20
N GLY A 215 13.59 -13.92 -1.51
CA GLY A 215 13.77 -13.88 -0.07
C GLY A 215 12.48 -14.19 0.66
N SER A 216 12.59 -14.89 1.79
CA SER A 216 11.43 -15.35 2.53
C SER A 216 10.76 -14.25 3.37
N GLY A 217 11.41 -13.08 3.46
CA GLY A 217 10.95 -11.90 4.19
C GLY A 217 10.55 -10.76 3.25
N SER A 218 10.87 -9.53 3.63
CA SER A 218 10.58 -8.31 2.87
C SER A 218 11.82 -7.79 2.13
N ALA A 219 11.70 -7.03 1.03
CA ALA A 219 12.91 -6.55 0.35
C ALA A 219 13.76 -5.64 1.25
N VAL A 220 13.09 -4.73 1.96
CA VAL A 220 13.71 -3.86 2.97
C VAL A 220 12.89 -3.90 4.26
N LEU A 221 13.58 -4.07 5.39
CA LEU A 221 12.99 -4.14 6.71
C LEU A 221 13.63 -3.11 7.67
N PHE A 222 12.79 -2.35 8.37
CA PHE A 222 13.21 -1.44 9.43
C PHE A 222 12.75 -1.94 10.80
N ILE A 223 13.67 -1.94 11.76
CA ILE A 223 13.41 -2.31 13.15
C ILE A 223 13.96 -1.20 14.04
N ARG A 224 13.08 -0.49 14.75
CA ARG A 224 13.43 0.61 15.68
C ARG A 224 14.20 1.75 15.00
N ASN A 225 13.72 2.21 13.84
CA ASN A 225 14.26 3.37 13.14
C ASN A 225 13.32 4.58 13.24
N ASP A 226 13.90 5.75 13.46
CA ASP A 226 13.19 7.02 13.55
C ASP A 226 13.94 8.08 12.74
N GLY A 227 13.32 8.55 11.67
CA GLY A 227 13.92 9.55 10.76
C GLY A 227 14.02 10.95 11.37
N GLY A 228 13.48 11.19 12.57
CA GLY A 228 13.38 12.53 13.13
C GLY A 228 12.41 13.41 12.34
N ASP A 229 12.23 14.66 12.75
CA ASP A 229 11.37 15.60 11.99
C ASP A 229 11.97 15.94 10.61
N ASP A 230 13.26 15.66 10.42
CA ASP A 230 13.97 15.76 9.14
C ASP A 230 13.54 14.68 8.13
N HIS A 231 12.86 13.63 8.61
CA HIS A 231 12.51 12.44 7.84
C HIS A 231 13.72 11.78 7.16
N ASP A 232 14.86 11.75 7.85
CA ASP A 232 16.11 11.19 7.36
C ASP A 232 16.14 9.68 7.59
N GLY A 233 15.48 8.94 6.71
CA GLY A 233 15.52 7.48 6.65
C GLY A 233 14.37 6.92 5.81
N GLY A 234 14.58 5.75 5.22
CA GLY A 234 13.53 5.03 4.49
C GLY A 234 13.98 4.44 3.16
N VAL A 235 13.07 4.40 2.18
CA VAL A 235 13.29 3.74 0.89
C VAL A 235 12.87 4.65 -0.24
N ARG A 236 13.71 4.73 -1.27
CA ARG A 236 13.42 5.48 -2.49
C ARG A 236 13.81 4.74 -3.77
N ASP A 237 13.02 4.87 -4.83
CA ASP A 237 13.32 4.38 -6.18
C ASP A 237 13.58 2.85 -6.26
N LEU A 238 12.88 2.03 -5.45
CA LEU A 238 13.12 0.59 -5.33
C LEU A 238 12.10 -0.25 -6.10
N ILE A 239 12.55 -1.34 -6.74
CA ILE A 239 11.70 -2.43 -7.20
C ILE A 239 11.80 -3.62 -6.23
N SER A 240 10.67 -4.08 -5.71
CA SER A 240 10.55 -5.29 -4.89
C SER A 240 9.77 -6.36 -5.66
N TYR A 241 10.41 -7.49 -5.95
CA TYR A 241 9.86 -8.52 -6.84
C TYR A 241 9.75 -9.89 -6.17
N ARG A 242 8.52 -10.37 -5.97
CA ARG A 242 8.22 -11.74 -5.51
C ARG A 242 8.82 -12.15 -4.17
N VAL A 243 8.94 -11.20 -3.26
CA VAL A 243 9.34 -11.44 -1.88
C VAL A 243 8.28 -12.26 -1.13
N GLY A 244 8.73 -13.10 -0.19
CA GLY A 244 7.89 -14.06 0.54
C GLY A 244 7.03 -13.45 1.66
N GLU A 245 7.30 -12.20 2.05
CA GLU A 245 6.40 -11.37 2.87
C GLU A 245 5.94 -10.15 2.06
N SER A 246 6.33 -8.94 2.48
CA SER A 246 5.83 -7.67 1.95
C SER A 246 6.91 -6.93 1.17
N GLY A 247 6.52 -6.05 0.24
CA GLY A 247 7.49 -5.37 -0.63
C GLY A 247 8.55 -4.61 0.15
N VAL A 248 8.12 -3.72 1.05
CA VAL A 248 8.93 -3.12 2.13
C VAL A 248 8.14 -3.15 3.43
N LYS A 249 8.84 -3.18 4.57
CA LYS A 249 8.21 -3.37 5.87
C LYS A 249 8.81 -2.50 6.98
N THR A 250 7.95 -1.89 7.77
CA THR A 250 8.28 -1.46 9.13
C THR A 250 7.87 -2.55 10.08
N TYR A 251 8.78 -3.04 10.92
CA TYR A 251 8.43 -4.09 11.87
C TYR A 251 7.42 -3.60 12.91
N GLN A 252 6.53 -4.49 13.34
CA GLN A 252 5.47 -4.21 14.32
C GLN A 252 5.79 -4.78 15.71
N ASN A 253 5.20 -4.20 16.76
CA ASN A 253 5.30 -4.71 18.13
C ASN A 253 6.76 -4.80 18.63
N GLU A 254 7.09 -5.85 19.40
CA GLU A 254 8.36 -6.02 20.10
C GLU A 254 9.22 -7.14 19.49
N ILE A 255 10.54 -6.96 19.52
CA ILE A 255 11.53 -8.03 19.34
C ILE A 255 12.39 -8.07 20.60
N GLY A 256 12.56 -9.27 21.19
CA GLY A 256 13.41 -9.44 22.37
C GLY A 256 12.99 -8.61 23.59
N GLY A 257 11.70 -8.24 23.68
CA GLY A 257 11.16 -7.45 24.78
C GLY A 257 11.29 -5.92 24.63
N ARG A 258 11.65 -5.40 23.45
CA ARG A 258 11.67 -3.96 23.15
C ARG A 258 10.91 -3.65 21.86
N SER A 259 10.26 -2.50 21.79
CA SER A 259 9.58 -2.05 20.58
C SER A 259 10.52 -1.99 19.38
N ALA A 260 10.08 -2.61 18.29
CA ALA A 260 10.71 -2.71 16.99
C ALA A 260 10.04 -1.79 15.95
N ARG A 261 9.08 -0.97 16.38
CA ARG A 261 8.31 -0.02 15.57
C ARG A 261 9.19 1.04 14.92
N ASN A 262 8.62 1.85 14.04
CA ASN A 262 9.36 2.85 13.27
C ASN A 262 8.59 4.16 13.15
N TYR A 263 9.31 5.27 12.97
CA TYR A 263 8.74 6.62 12.94
C TYR A 263 9.39 7.48 11.85
N ARG A 264 8.61 8.40 11.26
CA ARG A 264 9.09 9.50 10.43
C ARG A 264 10.00 9.10 9.27
N LEU A 265 9.80 7.90 8.73
CA LEU A 265 10.48 7.43 7.52
C LEU A 265 9.76 7.90 6.24
N VAL A 266 10.50 7.95 5.14
CA VAL A 266 9.98 8.23 3.80
C VAL A 266 9.99 6.97 2.95
N PHE A 267 8.86 6.71 2.29
CA PHE A 267 8.71 5.66 1.28
C PHE A 267 8.28 6.33 -0.02
N ASP A 268 9.21 6.46 -0.97
CA ASP A 268 8.99 7.24 -2.20
C ASP A 268 9.37 6.45 -3.45
N ASN A 269 8.48 6.36 -4.43
CA ASN A 269 8.77 5.70 -5.71
C ASN A 269 9.16 4.22 -5.55
N ILE A 270 8.28 3.44 -4.92
CA ILE A 270 8.46 1.99 -4.73
C ILE A 270 7.52 1.25 -5.68
N THR A 271 8.08 0.29 -6.42
CA THR A 271 7.32 -0.64 -7.25
C THR A 271 7.36 -2.03 -6.63
N THR A 272 6.22 -2.55 -6.17
CA THR A 272 6.13 -3.93 -5.67
C THR A 272 5.34 -4.82 -6.63
N ILE A 273 5.91 -5.97 -6.99
CA ILE A 273 5.30 -6.90 -7.94
C ILE A 273 5.23 -8.27 -7.30
N GLN A 274 4.01 -8.79 -7.15
CA GLN A 274 3.74 -10.18 -6.78
C GLN A 274 4.41 -10.65 -5.47
N CYS A 275 4.45 -9.79 -4.44
CA CYS A 275 4.79 -10.25 -3.08
C CYS A 275 3.69 -11.14 -2.51
N TYR A 276 4.05 -12.05 -1.59
CA TYR A 276 3.10 -13.02 -1.04
C TYR A 276 2.18 -12.44 0.05
N TYR A 277 2.63 -11.42 0.77
CA TYR A 277 1.81 -10.58 1.64
C TYR A 277 1.57 -9.25 0.93
N ASP A 278 1.97 -8.12 1.52
CA ASP A 278 1.46 -6.82 1.14
C ASP A 278 2.45 -6.02 0.30
N GLY A 279 1.94 -5.21 -0.63
CA GLY A 279 2.80 -4.44 -1.52
C GLY A 279 3.74 -3.48 -0.77
N ILE A 280 3.23 -2.81 0.26
CA ILE A 280 3.99 -2.16 1.33
C ILE A 280 3.28 -2.42 2.65
N ASP A 281 4.03 -2.75 3.71
CA ASP A 281 3.52 -2.94 5.07
C ASP A 281 4.14 -1.88 6.00
N VAL A 282 3.47 -0.75 6.13
CA VAL A 282 3.94 0.40 6.94
C VAL A 282 3.12 0.49 8.24
N ASN A 283 2.97 -0.65 8.92
CA ASN A 283 2.31 -0.74 10.20
C ASN A 283 3.32 -0.73 11.36
N ALA A 284 2.87 -0.29 12.54
CA ALA A 284 3.62 -0.30 13.79
C ALA A 284 2.99 -1.23 14.84
N ASP A 285 1.67 -1.32 14.89
CA ASP A 285 0.96 -2.27 15.75
C ASP A 285 0.34 -3.40 14.93
N THR A 286 0.31 -4.63 15.47
CA THR A 286 -0.38 -5.76 14.83
C THR A 286 -0.95 -6.75 15.85
N GLY A 287 -2.05 -7.42 15.51
CA GLY A 287 -2.72 -8.37 16.39
C GLY A 287 -3.43 -7.70 17.57
N SER A 288 -3.55 -8.42 18.68
CA SER A 288 -4.22 -7.95 19.90
C SER A 288 -3.39 -6.90 20.64
N PRO A 289 -4.01 -5.88 21.28
CA PRO A 289 -3.29 -4.87 22.04
C PRO A 289 -2.45 -5.45 23.19
N VAL A 290 -1.18 -5.07 23.24
CA VAL A 290 -0.22 -5.36 24.32
C VAL A 290 0.51 -4.06 24.66
N GLU A 291 0.88 -3.85 25.93
CA GLU A 291 1.61 -2.64 26.32
C GLU A 291 2.97 -2.56 25.60
N ARG A 292 3.32 -1.35 25.14
CA ARG A 292 4.54 -1.13 24.37
C ARG A 292 5.72 -0.93 25.30
N VAL A 293 6.88 -1.50 24.95
CA VAL A 293 8.11 -1.38 25.76
C VAL A 293 9.13 -0.47 25.10
N ASP A 294 9.60 0.54 25.84
CA ASP A 294 10.48 1.62 25.34
C ASP A 294 9.90 2.33 24.10
N ASP A 295 8.59 2.56 24.14
CA ASP A 295 7.78 3.27 23.14
C ASP A 295 6.60 3.98 23.84
N TYR A 296 5.76 4.68 23.08
CA TYR A 296 4.59 5.35 23.64
C TYR A 296 3.58 4.36 24.24
N PRO A 297 3.08 4.61 25.47
CA PRO A 297 2.16 3.70 26.13
C PRO A 297 0.77 3.72 25.48
N LEU A 298 0.00 2.63 25.66
CA LEU A 298 -1.39 2.52 25.16
C LEU A 298 -2.31 3.63 25.67
N SER A 299 -2.03 4.14 26.88
CA SER A 299 -2.78 5.24 27.49
C SER A 299 -2.58 6.60 26.80
N GLN A 300 -1.46 6.78 26.08
CA GLN A 300 -1.17 7.98 25.32
C GLN A 300 -1.63 7.84 23.86
N TYR A 301 -1.35 6.68 23.26
CA TYR A 301 -1.78 6.37 21.90
C TYR A 301 -2.39 4.97 21.86
N PRO A 302 -3.70 4.85 21.59
CA PRO A 302 -4.35 3.56 21.41
C PRO A 302 -3.65 2.69 20.36
N TRP A 303 -3.97 1.40 20.37
CA TRP A 303 -3.49 0.46 19.36
C TRP A 303 -3.86 0.94 17.94
N PHE A 304 -2.94 0.80 16.99
CA PHE A 304 -3.02 1.31 15.62
C PHE A 304 -3.01 2.84 15.47
N GLN A 305 -2.77 3.61 16.55
CA GLN A 305 -2.89 5.07 16.55
C GLN A 305 -1.60 5.77 17.01
N LEU A 306 -0.44 5.14 16.85
CA LEU A 306 0.83 5.82 17.11
C LEU A 306 1.04 6.99 16.14
N PRO A 307 1.70 8.08 16.56
CA PRO A 307 1.99 9.23 15.69
C PRO A 307 3.20 8.93 14.80
N THR A 308 3.08 7.91 13.94
CA THR A 308 4.16 7.39 13.09
C THR A 308 4.68 8.42 12.11
N LYS A 309 3.82 9.30 11.57
CA LYS A 309 4.20 10.45 10.73
C LYS A 309 5.08 10.07 9.53
N HIS A 310 4.83 8.94 8.90
CA HIS A 310 5.51 8.56 7.67
C HIS A 310 5.06 9.46 6.50
N ILE A 311 5.96 9.63 5.53
CA ILE A 311 5.64 10.17 4.21
C ILE A 311 5.67 9.01 3.22
N ILE A 312 4.52 8.65 2.67
CA ILE A 312 4.35 7.51 1.76
C ILE A 312 3.85 8.05 0.43
N ARG A 313 4.63 7.94 -0.64
CA ARG A 313 4.22 8.50 -1.92
C ARG A 313 4.78 7.83 -3.16
N ASN A 314 4.13 8.06 -4.30
CA ASN A 314 4.52 7.53 -5.60
C ASN A 314 4.68 6.00 -5.59
N ILE A 315 3.76 5.29 -4.93
CA ILE A 315 3.83 3.85 -4.77
C ILE A 315 3.01 3.18 -5.87
N ILE A 316 3.59 2.17 -6.52
CA ILE A 316 2.85 1.30 -7.43
C ILE A 316 2.99 -0.16 -7.01
N THR A 317 1.87 -0.86 -6.87
CA THR A 317 1.88 -2.28 -6.54
C THR A 317 1.03 -3.07 -7.53
N LYS A 318 1.46 -4.28 -7.85
CA LYS A 318 0.79 -5.13 -8.84
C LYS A 318 0.74 -6.58 -8.38
N ASP A 319 -0.47 -7.14 -8.39
CA ASP A 319 -0.76 -8.56 -8.23
C ASP A 319 -0.19 -9.13 -6.92
N CYS A 320 -0.26 -8.35 -5.84
CA CYS A 320 0.11 -8.79 -4.48
C CYS A 320 -0.94 -9.77 -3.94
N MET A 321 -0.50 -10.86 -3.31
CA MET A 321 -1.40 -11.89 -2.75
C MET A 321 -2.09 -11.44 -1.44
N GLY A 322 -1.48 -10.49 -0.73
CA GLY A 322 -2.06 -9.74 0.38
C GLY A 322 -2.73 -8.44 -0.07
N ILE A 323 -2.59 -7.41 0.77
CA ILE A 323 -3.11 -6.06 0.53
C ILE A 323 -2.18 -5.30 -0.43
N GLY A 324 -2.76 -4.46 -1.29
CA GLY A 324 -1.98 -3.67 -2.26
C GLY A 324 -1.02 -2.68 -1.58
N ALA A 325 -1.50 -1.88 -0.65
CA ALA A 325 -0.70 -0.99 0.19
C ALA A 325 -1.44 -0.68 1.50
N TRP A 326 -0.77 -0.76 2.65
CA TRP A 326 -1.41 -0.46 3.93
C TRP A 326 -0.48 0.07 5.01
N TRP A 327 -1.10 0.72 5.99
CA TRP A 327 -0.46 1.38 7.11
C TRP A 327 -1.41 1.51 8.30
N ASP A 328 -0.84 1.77 9.47
CA ASP A 328 -1.55 2.23 10.67
C ASP A 328 -0.97 3.55 11.17
N GLY A 329 -1.37 3.94 12.38
CA GLY A 329 -0.93 5.16 13.02
C GLY A 329 -1.72 6.39 12.58
N GLN A 330 -1.17 7.55 12.90
CA GLN A 330 -1.81 8.84 12.64
C GLN A 330 -0.81 9.91 12.22
N ASN A 331 -1.33 10.93 11.54
CA ASN A 331 -0.58 12.04 10.97
C ASN A 331 0.41 11.61 9.87
N ASN A 332 0.17 10.47 9.22
CA ASN A 332 0.89 10.09 8.01
C ASN A 332 0.39 10.93 6.83
N ILE A 333 1.30 11.19 5.87
CA ILE A 333 0.98 11.83 4.60
C ILE A 333 1.12 10.77 3.51
N ILE A 334 0.02 10.50 2.80
CA ILE A 334 -0.06 9.52 1.73
C ILE A 334 -0.49 10.19 0.44
N ASP A 335 0.32 10.06 -0.61
CA ASP A 335 0.06 10.70 -1.91
C ASP A 335 0.46 9.81 -3.10
N ASN A 336 -0.36 9.81 -4.15
CA ASN A 336 -0.04 9.13 -5.41
C ASN A 336 0.25 7.62 -5.22
N ILE A 337 -0.77 6.88 -4.79
CA ILE A 337 -0.69 5.42 -4.58
C ILE A 337 -1.53 4.72 -5.64
N VAL A 338 -0.93 3.78 -6.36
CA VAL A 338 -1.59 3.01 -7.42
C VAL A 338 -1.47 1.52 -7.14
N THR A 339 -2.59 0.82 -6.98
CA THR A 339 -2.58 -0.64 -6.76
C THR A 339 -3.40 -1.35 -7.83
N TYR A 340 -2.81 -2.39 -8.40
CA TYR A 340 -3.42 -3.26 -9.39
C TYR A 340 -3.53 -4.69 -8.85
N GLU A 341 -4.69 -5.32 -9.05
CA GLU A 341 -4.84 -6.76 -8.91
C GLU A 341 -4.51 -7.32 -7.52
N ALA A 342 -4.69 -6.50 -6.46
CA ALA A 342 -4.52 -6.98 -5.09
C ALA A 342 -5.54 -8.09 -4.79
N HIS A 343 -5.05 -9.19 -4.22
CA HIS A 343 -5.88 -10.32 -3.85
C HIS A 343 -6.72 -10.03 -2.60
N LYS A 344 -6.27 -9.12 -1.73
CA LYS A 344 -7.06 -8.54 -0.63
C LYS A 344 -7.51 -7.11 -0.99
N GLU A 345 -7.69 -6.23 -0.02
CA GLU A 345 -7.93 -4.81 -0.26
C GLU A 345 -6.83 -4.21 -1.14
N GLY A 346 -7.17 -3.21 -1.94
CA GLY A 346 -6.18 -2.46 -2.71
C GLY A 346 -5.44 -1.46 -1.83
N ILE A 347 -6.16 -0.77 -0.95
CA ILE A 347 -5.62 0.16 0.04
C ILE A 347 -6.30 -0.07 1.38
N PHE A 348 -5.53 -0.10 2.46
CA PHE A 348 -6.05 -0.23 3.82
C PHE A 348 -5.38 0.78 4.77
N ASP A 349 -6.16 1.71 5.32
CA ASP A 349 -5.76 2.54 6.46
C ASP A 349 -6.33 1.94 7.75
N ARG A 350 -5.45 1.30 8.53
CA ARG A 350 -5.79 0.68 9.81
C ARG A 350 -5.79 1.70 10.96
N GLY A 351 -5.23 2.87 10.72
CA GLY A 351 -5.07 3.95 11.68
C GLY A 351 -6.19 4.99 11.61
N THR A 352 -5.83 6.25 11.89
CA THR A 352 -6.77 7.37 11.95
C THR A 352 -6.05 8.69 11.70
N ASN A 353 -6.77 9.77 11.39
CA ASN A 353 -6.21 11.12 11.24
C ASN A 353 -5.03 11.19 10.25
N ASN A 354 -5.13 10.44 9.15
CA ASN A 354 -4.17 10.44 8.05
C ASN A 354 -4.67 11.31 6.90
N ASP A 355 -3.74 11.90 6.13
CA ASP A 355 -4.04 12.62 4.90
C ASP A 355 -3.72 11.74 3.69
N ILE A 356 -4.76 11.33 2.97
CA ILE A 356 -4.67 10.40 1.84
C ILE A 356 -5.10 11.13 0.56
N THR A 357 -4.22 11.17 -0.43
CA THR A 357 -4.42 11.91 -1.67
C THR A 357 -4.02 11.13 -2.92
N ASN A 358 -4.71 11.37 -4.03
CA ASN A 358 -4.39 10.82 -5.35
C ASN A 358 -4.20 9.30 -5.37
N VAL A 359 -5.22 8.57 -4.92
CA VAL A 359 -5.15 7.09 -4.87
C VAL A 359 -5.94 6.46 -6.01
N THR A 360 -5.37 5.41 -6.59
CA THR A 360 -5.96 4.63 -7.68
C THR A 360 -5.93 3.15 -7.32
N VAL A 361 -7.09 2.50 -7.28
CA VAL A 361 -7.23 1.06 -6.99
C VAL A 361 -7.96 0.38 -8.14
N ILE A 362 -7.33 -0.62 -8.76
CA ILE A 362 -7.85 -1.31 -9.95
C ILE A 362 -7.83 -2.82 -9.72
N GLY A 363 -9.01 -3.45 -9.74
CA GLY A 363 -9.15 -4.90 -9.66
C GLY A 363 -8.71 -5.53 -8.33
N ALA A 364 -8.85 -4.84 -7.20
CA ALA A 364 -8.62 -5.41 -5.88
C ALA A 364 -9.75 -6.37 -5.45
N ASN A 365 -9.58 -7.09 -4.33
CA ASN A 365 -10.40 -8.25 -3.96
C ASN A 365 -10.46 -9.27 -5.12
N LYS A 366 -9.30 -9.53 -5.73
CA LYS A 366 -9.16 -10.40 -6.92
C LYS A 366 -9.63 -11.83 -6.65
N ASP A 367 -9.50 -12.30 -5.41
CA ASP A 367 -9.92 -13.64 -4.99
C ASP A 367 -11.41 -13.77 -4.65
N LEU A 368 -12.19 -12.68 -4.74
CA LEU A 368 -13.64 -12.67 -4.47
C LEU A 368 -14.00 -13.20 -3.07
N THR A 369 -13.31 -12.69 -2.06
CA THR A 369 -13.55 -13.05 -0.64
C THR A 369 -14.40 -12.02 0.09
N ASN A 370 -15.23 -11.27 -0.66
CA ASN A 370 -16.13 -10.24 -0.15
C ASN A 370 -15.45 -9.10 0.64
N LEU A 371 -14.22 -8.76 0.24
CA LEU A 371 -13.47 -7.62 0.78
C LEU A 371 -13.81 -6.32 0.04
N ASN A 372 -13.48 -5.18 0.65
CA ASN A 372 -13.63 -3.88 0.02
C ASN A 372 -12.45 -3.57 -0.91
N GLN A 373 -12.59 -2.57 -1.78
CA GLN A 373 -11.47 -2.11 -2.62
C GLN A 373 -10.53 -1.20 -1.83
N LEU A 374 -11.10 -0.24 -1.07
CA LEU A 374 -10.39 0.67 -0.18
C LEU A 374 -11.10 0.69 1.18
N THR A 375 -10.32 0.53 2.25
CA THR A 375 -10.81 0.53 3.64
C THR A 375 -10.08 1.57 4.48
N CYS A 376 -10.82 2.35 5.28
CA CYS A 376 -10.27 3.15 6.38
C CYS A 376 -11.06 2.86 7.66
N GLU A 377 -10.37 2.43 8.72
CA GLU A 377 -10.99 2.09 10.00
C GLU A 377 -11.32 3.35 10.82
N GLY A 378 -10.38 4.30 10.87
CA GLY A 378 -10.50 5.56 11.59
C GLY A 378 -10.99 6.75 10.77
N GLY A 379 -10.87 7.94 11.37
CA GLY A 379 -11.25 9.22 10.76
C GLY A 379 -10.09 9.84 9.99
N SER A 380 -9.95 9.46 8.72
CA SER A 380 -8.95 9.98 7.80
C SER A 380 -9.60 10.89 6.75
N ARG A 381 -8.76 11.55 5.94
CA ARG A 381 -9.21 12.54 4.96
C ARG A 381 -8.75 12.12 3.57
N LEU A 382 -9.67 11.85 2.67
CA LEU A 382 -9.39 11.30 1.35
C LEU A 382 -9.71 12.32 0.24
N ARG A 383 -8.77 12.56 -0.69
CA ARG A 383 -9.00 13.47 -1.85
C ARG A 383 -8.41 12.90 -3.13
N GLY A 384 -9.20 12.86 -4.20
CA GLY A 384 -8.75 12.32 -5.48
C GLY A 384 -8.63 10.80 -5.40
N VAL A 385 -9.77 10.12 -5.45
CA VAL A 385 -9.87 8.66 -5.30
C VAL A 385 -10.45 8.08 -6.58
N LEU A 386 -9.72 7.19 -7.26
CA LEU A 386 -10.18 6.45 -8.42
C LEU A 386 -10.25 4.95 -8.09
N ILE A 387 -11.44 4.37 -8.18
CA ILE A 387 -11.66 2.93 -8.00
C ILE A 387 -12.17 2.32 -9.31
N HIS A 388 -11.55 1.25 -9.78
CA HIS A 388 -12.08 0.41 -10.86
C HIS A 388 -12.17 -1.04 -10.38
N ALA A 389 -13.28 -1.38 -9.74
CA ALA A 389 -13.55 -2.74 -9.29
C ALA A 389 -13.98 -3.63 -10.47
N TYR A 390 -13.46 -4.87 -10.51
CA TYR A 390 -13.89 -5.91 -11.46
C TYR A 390 -14.93 -6.87 -10.86
N THR A 391 -15.39 -6.58 -9.64
CA THR A 391 -16.42 -7.32 -8.91
C THR A 391 -17.46 -6.36 -8.32
N THR A 392 -18.65 -6.87 -8.03
CA THR A 392 -19.72 -6.15 -7.34
C THR A 392 -19.72 -6.34 -5.82
N GLU A 393 -18.86 -7.22 -5.30
CA GLU A 393 -18.67 -7.49 -3.88
C GLU A 393 -18.18 -6.27 -3.10
N GLY A 394 -18.50 -6.22 -1.80
CA GLY A 394 -18.07 -5.16 -0.89
C GLY A 394 -18.41 -3.74 -1.36
N TYR A 395 -17.57 -2.80 -0.93
CA TYR A 395 -17.62 -1.37 -1.24
C TYR A 395 -16.43 -0.94 -2.10
N ALA A 396 -16.65 0.08 -2.94
CA ALA A 396 -15.55 0.78 -3.59
C ALA A 396 -14.73 1.54 -2.55
N VAL A 397 -15.41 2.20 -1.62
CA VAL A 397 -14.81 2.86 -0.46
C VAL A 397 -15.62 2.54 0.79
N TYR A 398 -14.98 1.92 1.77
CA TYR A 398 -15.51 1.68 3.10
C TYR A 398 -14.69 2.46 4.13
N ALA A 399 -15.16 3.66 4.49
CA ALA A 399 -14.41 4.59 5.33
C ALA A 399 -15.37 5.35 6.27
N PRO A 400 -16.12 4.64 7.14
CA PRO A 400 -17.31 5.18 7.82
C PRO A 400 -17.04 6.45 8.65
N GLN A 401 -15.86 6.60 9.24
CA GLN A 401 -15.47 7.75 10.07
C GLN A 401 -14.71 8.84 9.30
N SER A 402 -14.43 8.62 8.01
CA SER A 402 -13.60 9.50 7.19
C SER A 402 -14.43 10.48 6.37
N GLU A 403 -13.77 11.52 5.87
CA GLU A 403 -14.30 12.41 4.84
C GLU A 403 -13.62 12.14 3.50
N ILE A 404 -14.36 12.33 2.40
CA ILE A 404 -13.85 12.05 1.06
C ILE A 404 -14.27 13.13 0.05
N SER A 405 -13.40 13.44 -0.92
CA SER A 405 -13.71 14.35 -2.03
C SER A 405 -13.09 13.88 -3.34
N SER A 406 -13.66 14.31 -4.47
CA SER A 406 -13.19 13.95 -5.82
C SER A 406 -13.05 12.43 -6.03
N VAL A 407 -14.16 11.70 -5.92
CA VAL A 407 -14.21 10.24 -6.08
C VAL A 407 -14.74 9.85 -7.45
N ALA A 408 -14.09 8.92 -8.11
CA ALA A 408 -14.53 8.30 -9.34
C ALA A 408 -14.56 6.78 -9.20
N CYS A 409 -15.70 6.16 -9.52
CA CYS A 409 -15.86 4.71 -9.53
C CYS A 409 -16.15 4.25 -10.97
N ALA A 410 -15.17 3.65 -11.63
CA ALA A 410 -15.23 3.25 -13.05
C ALA A 410 -15.90 1.88 -13.26
N GLY A 411 -16.08 1.50 -14.53
CA GLY A 411 -16.51 0.17 -14.96
C GLY A 411 -17.92 -0.22 -14.50
N SER A 412 -18.17 -1.52 -14.35
CA SER A 412 -19.45 -2.09 -13.89
C SER A 412 -19.40 -2.70 -12.48
N GLY A 413 -18.23 -2.74 -11.85
CA GLY A 413 -18.07 -3.21 -10.47
C GLY A 413 -18.70 -2.29 -9.42
N THR A 414 -18.49 -2.64 -8.15
CA THR A 414 -19.06 -1.92 -7.00
C THR A 414 -18.75 -0.42 -7.07
N LYS A 415 -19.76 0.40 -6.76
CA LYS A 415 -19.67 1.87 -6.65
C LYS A 415 -20.18 2.37 -5.30
N LYS A 416 -20.36 1.45 -4.35
CA LYS A 416 -20.85 1.79 -3.01
C LYS A 416 -19.76 2.58 -2.28
N ILE A 417 -20.15 3.70 -1.71
CA ILE A 417 -19.29 4.59 -0.91
C ILE A 417 -19.97 4.75 0.46
N LEU A 418 -19.24 4.45 1.53
CA LEU A 418 -19.67 4.68 2.91
C LEU A 418 -18.63 5.56 3.62
N CYS A 419 -19.03 6.74 4.08
CA CYS A 419 -18.19 7.71 4.77
C CYS A 419 -19.04 8.69 5.60
N THR A 420 -18.39 9.56 6.38
CA THR A 420 -19.05 10.60 7.18
C THR A 420 -19.45 11.80 6.33
N TYR A 421 -18.58 12.24 5.41
CA TYR A 421 -18.79 13.42 4.57
C TYR A 421 -18.26 13.21 3.16
N ILE A 422 -19.02 13.67 2.16
CA ILE A 422 -18.60 13.72 0.74
C ILE A 422 -18.52 15.19 0.33
N GLY A 423 -17.34 15.60 -0.14
CA GLY A 423 -17.09 16.97 -0.60
C GLY A 423 -17.88 17.34 -1.86
N ASP A 424 -18.23 18.62 -1.95
CA ASP A 424 -19.08 19.17 -3.02
C ASP A 424 -18.45 19.00 -4.41
N VAL A 425 -19.29 18.67 -5.39
CA VAL A 425 -18.90 18.70 -6.81
C VAL A 425 -19.05 20.13 -7.32
N GLN A 426 -17.95 20.74 -7.76
CA GLN A 426 -17.91 22.11 -8.27
C GLN A 426 -17.49 22.13 -9.75
N GLY A 427 -17.97 23.11 -10.52
CA GLY A 427 -17.63 23.26 -11.93
C GLY A 427 -18.48 24.31 -12.65
N GLY A 428 -18.31 24.38 -13.97
CA GLY A 428 -19.15 25.18 -14.87
C GLY A 428 -20.38 24.39 -15.34
N ASN A 429 -20.70 24.47 -16.64
CA ASN A 429 -21.78 23.67 -17.23
C ASN A 429 -21.51 22.16 -17.06
N ILE A 430 -22.56 21.40 -16.72
CA ILE A 430 -22.51 19.94 -16.62
C ILE A 430 -23.02 19.35 -17.94
N ASN A 431 -22.12 18.74 -18.71
CA ASN A 431 -22.47 17.95 -19.88
C ASN A 431 -22.15 16.48 -19.59
N VAL A 432 -23.16 15.62 -19.67
CA VAL A 432 -23.07 14.20 -19.39
C VAL A 432 -23.63 13.41 -20.56
N GLN A 433 -23.06 12.23 -20.81
CA GLN A 433 -23.46 11.35 -21.91
C GLN A 433 -23.41 9.89 -21.45
N HIS A 434 -24.25 9.05 -22.06
CA HIS A 434 -24.28 7.62 -21.82
C HIS A 434 -24.63 6.88 -23.12
N ASN A 435 -24.23 5.62 -23.26
CA ASN A 435 -24.56 4.78 -24.41
C ASN A 435 -25.96 4.16 -24.31
N GLU A 436 -26.50 4.02 -23.10
CA GLU A 436 -27.89 3.58 -22.89
C GLU A 436 -28.88 4.68 -23.27
N ASN A 437 -30.07 4.26 -23.70
CA ASN A 437 -31.17 5.17 -24.05
C ASN A 437 -31.64 6.04 -22.87
N GLN A 438 -31.38 5.61 -21.64
CA GLN A 438 -31.74 6.32 -20.42
C GLN A 438 -30.50 6.69 -19.62
N MET A 439 -30.52 7.89 -19.05
CA MET A 439 -29.54 8.33 -18.07
C MET A 439 -30.21 9.13 -16.96
N THR A 440 -29.59 9.14 -15.78
CA THR A 440 -30.20 9.73 -14.58
C THR A 440 -29.24 10.63 -13.81
N LEU A 441 -29.82 11.65 -13.19
CA LEU A 441 -29.27 12.32 -12.02
C LEU A 441 -30.06 11.83 -10.80
N ALA A 442 -29.39 11.18 -9.86
CA ALA A 442 -30.00 10.65 -8.64
C ALA A 442 -29.38 11.30 -7.40
N MET A 443 -30.21 11.77 -6.48
CA MET A 443 -29.77 12.39 -5.22
C MET A 443 -30.23 11.53 -4.04
N ARG A 444 -29.27 11.09 -3.21
CA ARG A 444 -29.53 10.24 -2.04
C ARG A 444 -29.03 10.92 -0.75
N PRO A 445 -29.76 11.93 -0.24
CA PRO A 445 -29.49 12.49 1.08
C PRO A 445 -29.76 11.45 2.19
N ALA A 446 -29.39 11.78 3.43
CA ALA A 446 -29.47 10.88 4.58
C ALA A 446 -28.77 9.53 4.31
N MET A 447 -27.61 9.58 3.64
CA MET A 447 -26.94 8.43 3.05
C MET A 447 -26.57 7.28 4.01
N GLY A 448 -26.53 7.54 5.32
CA GLY A 448 -26.31 6.51 6.34
C GLY A 448 -27.55 5.67 6.68
N GLY A 449 -28.76 6.14 6.29
CA GLY A 449 -30.02 5.48 6.63
C GLY A 449 -30.95 5.19 5.43
N THR A 450 -30.54 5.55 4.21
CA THR A 450 -31.37 5.38 2.99
C THR A 450 -30.72 4.46 1.98
N ILE A 451 -31.50 3.61 1.32
CA ILE A 451 -31.03 2.79 0.18
C ILE A 451 -31.38 3.46 -1.14
N ASN A 452 -32.63 3.91 -1.30
CA ASN A 452 -33.10 4.53 -2.53
C ASN A 452 -32.83 6.05 -2.54
N PRO A 453 -32.59 6.66 -3.71
CA PRO A 453 -32.48 8.11 -3.83
C PRO A 453 -33.82 8.80 -3.50
N SER A 454 -33.76 9.98 -2.90
CA SER A 454 -34.94 10.81 -2.61
C SER A 454 -35.44 11.55 -3.85
N LEU A 455 -34.55 11.84 -4.81
CA LEU A 455 -34.88 12.49 -6.08
C LEU A 455 -34.21 11.76 -7.23
N VAL A 456 -34.95 11.56 -8.32
CA VAL A 456 -34.42 11.05 -9.60
C VAL A 456 -34.94 11.91 -10.74
N MET A 457 -34.02 12.47 -11.52
CA MET A 457 -34.28 13.10 -12.81
C MET A 457 -33.78 12.18 -13.93
N THR A 458 -34.61 11.94 -14.93
CA THR A 458 -34.32 11.00 -16.03
C THR A 458 -34.42 11.71 -17.38
N ALA A 459 -33.40 11.55 -18.21
CA ALA A 459 -33.46 11.79 -19.64
C ALA A 459 -33.64 10.44 -20.35
N ASP A 460 -34.73 10.29 -21.09
CA ASP A 460 -35.15 9.03 -21.70
C ASP A 460 -35.29 9.22 -23.22
N CYS A 461 -34.27 8.82 -23.96
CA CYS A 461 -34.24 8.88 -25.43
C CYS A 461 -35.12 7.76 -26.01
N GLN A 462 -36.21 8.16 -26.67
CA GLN A 462 -37.17 7.25 -27.29
C GLN A 462 -36.89 7.03 -28.78
N ILE A 463 -36.33 8.05 -29.43
CA ILE A 463 -35.86 7.99 -30.83
C ILE A 463 -34.42 8.52 -30.86
N ALA A 464 -33.46 7.62 -31.09
CA ALA A 464 -32.03 7.92 -31.18
C ALA A 464 -31.58 8.10 -32.64
N LEU A 465 -32.25 9.02 -33.37
CA LEU A 465 -31.90 9.36 -34.74
C LEU A 465 -31.14 10.68 -34.75
N PRO A 466 -29.90 10.75 -35.29
CA PRO A 466 -29.14 12.00 -35.35
C PRO A 466 -29.92 13.13 -36.03
N GLY A 467 -30.17 14.23 -35.31
CA GLY A 467 -30.94 15.39 -35.77
C GLY A 467 -32.46 15.20 -35.79
N GLY A 468 -32.97 14.06 -35.33
CA GLY A 468 -34.38 13.71 -35.23
C GLY A 468 -34.75 13.13 -33.88
N GLU A 469 -34.00 13.50 -32.83
CA GLU A 469 -34.13 12.92 -31.50
C GLU A 469 -35.49 13.25 -30.87
N ALA A 470 -36.07 12.26 -30.18
CA ALA A 470 -37.23 12.47 -29.33
C ALA A 470 -36.99 11.86 -27.96
N SER A 471 -37.29 12.63 -26.91
CA SER A 471 -37.07 12.22 -25.53
C SER A 471 -38.25 12.55 -24.62
N ILE A 472 -38.29 11.83 -23.51
CA ILE A 472 -39.15 12.12 -22.36
C ILE A 472 -38.24 12.56 -21.21
N VAL A 473 -38.63 13.63 -20.53
CA VAL A 473 -37.99 14.06 -19.28
C VAL A 473 -38.88 13.68 -18.12
N LYS A 474 -38.29 13.10 -17.06
CA LYS A 474 -39.02 12.69 -15.85
C LYS A 474 -38.33 13.27 -14.61
N LEU A 475 -39.12 13.64 -13.60
CA LEU A 475 -38.63 13.99 -12.27
C LEU A 475 -39.57 13.38 -11.22
N SER A 476 -39.02 12.60 -10.28
CA SER A 476 -39.79 11.87 -9.27
C SER A 476 -39.20 11.98 -7.87
N ALA A 477 -40.08 11.86 -6.87
CA ALA A 477 -39.76 11.80 -5.45
C ALA A 477 -39.83 10.34 -4.93
N ILE A 478 -39.83 10.16 -3.61
CA ILE A 478 -40.01 8.87 -2.95
C ILE A 478 -41.05 8.96 -1.83
N GLN A 479 -41.88 7.91 -1.69
CA GLN A 479 -42.73 7.66 -0.53
C GLN A 479 -42.77 6.15 -0.29
N ASP A 480 -42.65 5.71 0.96
CA ASP A 480 -42.72 4.30 1.36
C ASP A 480 -41.79 3.36 0.56
N GLY A 481 -40.62 3.88 0.16
CA GLY A 481 -39.61 3.15 -0.63
C GLY A 481 -39.88 3.13 -2.15
N ILE A 482 -40.98 3.71 -2.63
CA ILE A 482 -41.41 3.66 -4.03
C ILE A 482 -41.34 5.06 -4.68
N ARG A 483 -41.07 5.11 -5.99
CA ARG A 483 -41.12 6.36 -6.77
C ARG A 483 -42.55 6.87 -6.89
N VAL A 484 -42.79 8.12 -6.49
CA VAL A 484 -44.13 8.75 -6.51
C VAL A 484 -44.04 10.20 -6.98
N GLY A 485 -45.20 10.80 -7.28
CA GLY A 485 -45.28 12.22 -7.64
C GLY A 485 -44.47 12.57 -8.89
N GLU A 486 -44.40 11.66 -9.86
CA GLU A 486 -43.59 11.84 -11.05
C GLU A 486 -44.25 12.84 -12.02
N LEU A 487 -43.52 13.90 -12.37
CA LEU A 487 -43.86 14.75 -13.50
C LEU A 487 -43.16 14.22 -14.76
N GLN A 488 -43.82 14.34 -15.91
CA GLN A 488 -43.24 13.97 -17.21
C GLN A 488 -43.44 15.09 -18.23
N LEU A 489 -42.45 15.29 -19.10
CA LEU A 489 -42.54 16.19 -20.24
C LEU A 489 -42.46 15.40 -21.55
N ASN A 490 -43.31 15.77 -22.50
CA ASN A 490 -43.31 15.21 -23.86
C ASN A 490 -43.57 13.69 -23.91
N ARG A 491 -44.30 13.16 -22.93
CA ARG A 491 -44.73 11.75 -22.93
C ARG A 491 -45.45 11.44 -24.25
N LEU A 492 -45.02 10.36 -24.93
CA LEU A 492 -45.51 9.93 -26.25
C LEU A 492 -45.38 10.99 -27.38
N GLY A 493 -44.54 12.01 -27.22
CA GLY A 493 -44.30 13.03 -28.25
C GLY A 493 -45.34 14.14 -28.34
N PHE A 494 -46.28 14.21 -27.39
CA PHE A 494 -47.38 15.18 -27.40
C PHE A 494 -47.01 16.59 -26.91
N LYS A 495 -45.75 16.84 -26.53
CA LYS A 495 -45.26 18.16 -26.04
C LYS A 495 -46.02 18.74 -24.83
N HIS A 496 -46.70 17.89 -24.05
CA HIS A 496 -47.43 18.29 -22.83
C HIS A 496 -46.61 18.00 -21.56
N MET A 497 -47.07 18.57 -20.44
CA MET A 497 -46.66 18.19 -19.09
C MET A 497 -47.71 17.26 -18.48
N SER A 498 -47.28 16.08 -18.02
CA SER A 498 -48.09 15.23 -17.15
C SER A 498 -47.87 15.69 -15.71
N ILE A 499 -48.92 16.20 -15.06
CA ILE A 499 -48.86 16.77 -13.70
C ILE A 499 -49.39 15.71 -12.70
N PRO A 500 -48.60 15.28 -11.70
CA PRO A 500 -49.10 14.40 -10.65
C PRO A 500 -50.08 15.15 -9.75
N VAL A 501 -51.15 14.46 -9.35
CA VAL A 501 -52.22 15.02 -8.51
C VAL A 501 -52.43 14.15 -7.28
N ALA A 502 -52.84 14.74 -6.16
CA ALA A 502 -53.08 13.96 -4.95
C ALA A 502 -54.32 13.06 -5.13
N PRO A 503 -54.25 11.78 -4.73
CA PRO A 503 -55.36 10.84 -4.93
C PRO A 503 -56.54 11.08 -3.98
N LEU A 504 -56.38 11.93 -2.97
CA LEU A 504 -57.33 12.21 -1.90
C LEU A 504 -57.30 13.70 -1.53
N GLN A 505 -58.23 14.10 -0.66
CA GLN A 505 -58.32 15.46 -0.12
C GLN A 505 -56.94 16.00 0.31
N LEU A 506 -56.53 17.11 -0.32
CA LEU A 506 -55.26 17.78 0.00
C LEU A 506 -55.44 18.62 1.28
N PRO A 507 -54.59 18.45 2.31
CA PRO A 507 -54.60 19.31 3.48
C PRO A 507 -53.88 20.64 3.21
N ASP A 508 -54.28 21.70 3.89
CA ASP A 508 -53.68 23.04 3.79
C ASP A 508 -52.15 23.03 3.98
N SER A 509 -51.65 22.17 4.89
CA SER A 509 -50.23 22.03 5.18
C SER A 509 -49.38 21.48 4.02
N ALA A 510 -50.01 20.88 3.00
CA ALA A 510 -49.29 20.37 1.82
C ALA A 510 -48.85 21.47 0.86
N LEU A 511 -49.30 22.72 1.05
CA LEU A 511 -48.86 23.88 0.28
C LEU A 511 -47.98 24.80 1.13
N GLU A 512 -46.66 24.69 0.94
CA GLU A 512 -45.67 25.45 1.72
C GLU A 512 -45.73 26.96 1.40
N HIS A 513 -45.66 27.32 0.13
CA HIS A 513 -45.51 28.72 -0.30
C HIS A 513 -46.85 29.42 -0.61
N ASN A 514 -46.95 30.70 -0.27
CA ASN A 514 -48.05 31.55 -0.72
C ASN A 514 -48.05 31.66 -2.26
N SER A 515 -49.22 31.91 -2.85
CA SER A 515 -49.41 31.97 -4.30
C SER A 515 -49.05 30.65 -5.01
N SER A 516 -49.46 29.52 -4.44
CA SER A 516 -49.28 28.17 -5.00
C SER A 516 -50.59 27.40 -5.07
N ILE A 517 -50.64 26.38 -5.93
CA ILE A 517 -51.80 25.52 -6.13
C ILE A 517 -51.42 24.04 -6.08
N GLY A 518 -52.33 23.20 -5.61
CA GLY A 518 -52.22 21.74 -5.66
C GLY A 518 -53.51 21.11 -6.17
N PHE A 519 -53.41 20.17 -7.11
CA PHE A 519 -54.54 19.43 -7.64
C PHE A 519 -54.79 18.16 -6.81
N PHE A 520 -56.07 17.81 -6.62
CA PHE A 520 -56.44 16.60 -5.89
C PHE A 520 -57.81 16.05 -6.31
N PHE A 521 -58.03 14.77 -6.06
CA PHE A 521 -59.34 14.14 -6.21
C PHE A 521 -60.12 14.12 -4.90
N GLY A 522 -61.38 14.54 -4.97
CA GLY A 522 -62.32 14.33 -3.88
C GLY A 522 -62.72 12.86 -3.69
N SER A 523 -63.39 12.56 -2.58
CA SER A 523 -64.01 11.24 -2.36
C SER A 523 -65.08 10.89 -3.40
N ASP A 524 -65.60 11.89 -4.11
CA ASP A 524 -66.54 11.82 -5.22
C ASP A 524 -65.85 11.65 -6.59
N GLY A 525 -64.52 11.57 -6.64
CA GLY A 525 -63.75 11.45 -7.89
C GLY A 525 -63.62 12.75 -8.68
N VAL A 526 -64.16 13.86 -8.18
CA VAL A 526 -64.12 15.18 -8.81
C VAL A 526 -62.72 15.79 -8.65
N LEU A 527 -62.20 16.37 -9.72
CA LEU A 527 -60.90 17.06 -9.70
C LEU A 527 -61.07 18.46 -9.11
N ARG A 528 -60.24 18.79 -8.12
CA ARG A 528 -60.24 20.07 -7.41
C ARG A 528 -58.85 20.70 -7.37
N ILE A 529 -58.82 22.02 -7.15
CA ILE A 529 -57.61 22.78 -6.83
C ILE A 529 -57.73 23.31 -5.40
N LEU A 530 -56.75 23.02 -4.56
CA LEU A 530 -56.49 23.81 -3.36
C LEU A 530 -55.53 24.94 -3.72
N ALA A 531 -55.88 26.18 -3.40
CA ALA A 531 -55.05 27.35 -3.66
C ALA A 531 -54.69 28.05 -2.36
N LYS A 532 -53.39 28.23 -2.11
CA LYS A 532 -52.88 29.11 -1.06
C LYS A 532 -52.63 30.49 -1.66
N LYS A 533 -53.48 31.45 -1.33
CA LYS A 533 -53.46 32.80 -1.91
C LYS A 533 -52.17 33.56 -1.54
N PRO A 534 -51.87 34.70 -2.20
CA PRO A 534 -50.73 35.55 -1.84
C PRO A 534 -50.73 36.03 -0.38
N ASP A 535 -51.92 36.22 0.20
CA ASP A 535 -52.12 36.61 1.61
C ASP A 535 -52.01 35.43 2.61
N GLY A 536 -51.78 34.20 2.11
CA GLY A 536 -51.66 33.00 2.91
C GLY A 536 -52.97 32.28 3.24
N ALA A 537 -54.13 32.84 2.87
CA ALA A 537 -55.43 32.18 3.08
C ALA A 537 -55.73 31.13 2.00
N TYR A 538 -56.50 30.09 2.36
CA TYR A 538 -56.82 28.97 1.49
C TYR A 538 -58.20 29.10 0.85
N VAL A 539 -58.33 28.62 -0.39
CA VAL A 539 -59.60 28.47 -1.09
C VAL A 539 -59.56 27.22 -1.99
N THR A 540 -60.69 26.53 -2.13
CA THR A 540 -60.82 25.34 -2.98
C THR A 540 -61.71 25.63 -4.18
N TYR A 541 -61.24 25.27 -5.38
CA TYR A 541 -62.00 25.35 -6.64
C TYR A 541 -62.35 23.94 -7.14
N THR A 542 -63.55 23.78 -7.70
CA THR A 542 -64.00 22.53 -8.34
C THR A 542 -63.90 22.68 -9.85
N LEU A 543 -63.24 21.75 -10.54
CA LEU A 543 -62.93 21.88 -11.96
C LEU A 543 -63.79 21.02 -12.90
N SER A 544 -64.29 19.88 -12.43
CA SER A 544 -65.29 19.04 -13.10
C SER A 544 -65.58 17.81 -12.26
#